data_AF-A0A419DHB6-F1
#
_entry.id   AF-A0A419DHB6-F1
#
_cell.length_a   1.000
_cell.length_b   1.000
_cell.length_c   1.000
_cell.angle_alpha   90.00
_cell.angle_beta   90.00
_cell.angle_gamma   90.00
#
_symmetry.space_group_name_H-M   'P 1'
#
loop_
_entity.id
_entity.type
_entity.pdbx_description
1 polymer ?
#
loop_
_entity_poly.entity_id
_entity_poly.type
_entity_poly.pdbx_seq_one_letter_code
_entity_poly.pdbx_strand_id
1 'polypeptide(L)' 'MAGKCPGQDSKNLRSAVYKCPSCGDLVEIFSDEARFRCKKCGQYVYREKAPSCMEWCPSARQCLGEERWKQLMGLDNK' A
#
# COMPACT_ATOMS: atom_id res chain seq x y z
N MET A 1 -7.44 12.72 22.63
CA MET A 1 -6.42 12.06 21.80
C MET A 1 -7.08 11.60 20.50
N ALA A 2 -6.69 12.15 19.36
CA ALA A 2 -7.08 11.56 18.08
C ALA A 2 -6.51 10.13 18.04
N GLY A 3 -7.39 9.13 17.92
CA GLY A 3 -6.99 7.74 17.83
C GLY A 3 -5.99 7.59 16.69
N LYS A 4 -4.86 6.92 16.95
CA LYS A 4 -3.87 6.60 15.91
C LYS A 4 -4.61 5.90 14.77
N CYS A 5 -4.32 6.28 13.53
CA CYS A 5 -4.87 5.60 12.36
C CYS A 5 -4.46 4.12 12.44
N PRO A 6 -5.39 3.16 12.46
CA PRO A 6 -5.05 1.73 12.56
C PRO A 6 -4.20 1.26 11.37
N GLY A 7 -4.29 1.94 10.23
CA GLY A 7 -3.42 1.69 9.09
C GLY A 7 -1.95 2.07 9.33
N GLN A 8 -1.66 3.02 10.22
CA GLN A 8 -0.28 3.37 10.57
C GLN A 8 0.34 2.41 11.59
N ASP A 9 -0.40 1.41 12.06
CA ASP A 9 0.16 0.35 12.88
C ASP A 9 0.92 -0.64 11.99
N SER A 10 2.22 -0.82 12.26
CA SER A 10 3.11 -1.67 11.46
C SER A 10 2.66 -3.14 11.43
N LYS A 11 1.82 -3.59 12.38
CA LYS A 11 1.28 -4.97 12.38
C LYS A 11 0.27 -5.21 11.27
N ASN A 12 -0.35 -4.15 10.73
CA ASN A 12 -1.33 -4.24 9.66
C ASN A 12 -0.70 -4.12 8.25
N LEU A 13 0.60 -3.83 8.16
CA LEU A 13 1.31 -3.74 6.90
C LEU A 13 1.60 -5.12 6.34
N ARG A 14 1.29 -5.34 5.06
CA ARG A 14 1.70 -6.55 4.34
C ARG A 14 2.99 -6.27 3.59
N SER A 15 3.95 -7.18 3.65
CA SER A 15 5.12 -7.15 2.78
C SER A 15 4.85 -7.90 1.48
N ALA A 16 5.45 -7.42 0.39
CA ALA A 16 5.45 -8.07 -0.90
C ALA A 16 6.87 -8.02 -1.48
N VAL A 17 7.23 -9.05 -2.24
CA VAL A 17 8.51 -9.09 -2.95
C VAL A 17 8.34 -8.44 -4.32
N TYR A 18 9.14 -7.41 -4.60
CA TYR A 18 9.12 -6.70 -5.87
C TYR A 18 10.47 -6.86 -6.57
N LYS A 19 10.44 -7.11 -7.88
CA LYS A 19 11.66 -7.22 -8.69
C LYS A 19 12.11 -5.85 -9.17
N CYS A 20 13.32 -5.44 -8.81
CA CYS A 20 13.90 -4.17 -9.26
C CYS A 20 13.99 -4.15 -10.79
N PRO A 21 13.36 -3.19 -11.48
CA PRO A 21 13.40 -3.11 -12.94
C PRO A 21 14.79 -2.74 -13.48
N SER A 22 15.64 -2.15 -12.64
CA SER A 22 16.97 -1.67 -13.02
C SER A 22 18.04 -2.76 -12.96
N CYS A 23 18.00 -3.68 -11.98
CA CYS A 23 19.02 -4.72 -11.81
C CYS A 23 18.48 -6.15 -11.63
N GLY A 24 17.16 -6.32 -11.60
CA GLY A 24 16.50 -7.63 -11.47
C GLY A 24 16.50 -8.23 -10.06
N ASP A 25 17.01 -7.52 -9.05
CA ASP A 25 17.07 -7.99 -7.67
C ASP A 25 15.69 -8.02 -7.00
N LEU A 26 15.48 -8.96 -6.08
CA LEU A 26 14.23 -9.07 -5.33
C LEU A 26 14.32 -8.23 -4.06
N VAL A 27 13.45 -7.24 -3.94
CA VAL A 27 13.40 -6.33 -2.79
C VAL A 27 12.07 -6.47 -2.10
N GLU A 28 12.09 -6.66 -0.79
CA GLU A 28 10.89 -6.62 0.03
C GLU A 28 10.44 -5.16 0.19
N ILE A 29 9.14 -4.93 -0.02
CA ILE A 29 8.49 -3.63 0.14
C ILE A 29 7.18 -3.79 0.89
N PHE A 30 6.88 -2.85 1.79
CA PHE A 30 5.64 -2.83 2.56
C PHE A 30 4.47 -2.21 1.79
N SER A 31 3.25 -2.46 2.27
CA SER A 31 2.02 -2.02 1.61
C SER A 31 1.85 -0.51 1.62
N ASP A 32 2.41 0.22 2.59
CA ASP A 32 2.32 1.69 2.68
C ASP A 32 3.44 2.41 1.91
N GLU A 33 4.47 1.69 1.47
CA GLU A 33 5.59 2.29 0.75
C GLU A 33 5.22 2.60 -0.71
N ALA A 34 5.31 3.86 -1.09
CA ALA A 34 5.14 4.30 -2.49
C ALA A 34 6.40 4.07 -3.35
N ARG A 35 7.56 3.96 -2.70
CA ARG A 35 8.86 3.75 -3.34
C ARG A 35 9.76 2.95 -2.42
N PHE A 36 10.69 2.21 -2.99
CA PHE A 36 11.72 1.50 -2.24
C PHE A 36 13.10 1.77 -2.83
N ARG A 37 14.14 1.67 -2.00
CA ARG A 37 15.53 1.76 -2.46
C ARG A 37 16.09 0.36 -2.66
N CYS A 38 16.52 0.05 -3.88
CA CYS A 38 17.17 -1.23 -4.16
C CYS A 38 18.52 -1.30 -3.43
N LYS A 39 18.73 -2.35 -2.63
CA LYS A 39 19.99 -2.56 -1.88
C LYS A 39 21.17 -2.94 -2.77
N LYS A 40 20.90 -3.51 -3.95
CA LYS A 40 21.93 -3.94 -4.91
C LYS A 40 22.45 -2.81 -5.80
N CYS A 41 21.57 -2.10 -6.51
CA CYS A 41 21.98 -1.03 -7.42
C CYS A 41 21.87 0.38 -6.82
N GLY A 42 21.23 0.54 -5.65
CA GLY A 42 21.09 1.82 -4.97
C GLY A 42 20.00 2.75 -5.54
N GLN A 43 19.34 2.37 -6.65
CA GLN A 43 18.29 3.16 -7.30
C GLN A 43 16.99 3.16 -6.48
N TYR A 44 16.27 4.28 -6.54
CA TYR A 44 14.91 4.38 -6.03
C TYR A 44 13.92 3.92 -7.10
N VAL A 45 13.14 2.90 -6.78
CA VAL A 45 12.08 2.38 -7.63
C VAL A 45 10.76 2.86 -7.08
N TYR A 46 9.95 3.47 -7.93
CA TYR A 46 8.62 3.94 -7.60
C TYR A 46 7.60 2.90 -8.07
N ARG A 47 6.57 2.66 -7.27
CA ARG A 47 5.43 1.89 -7.72
C ARG A 47 4.65 2.68 -8.77
N GLU A 48 4.02 1.99 -9.70
CA GLU A 48 3.16 2.60 -10.71
C GLU A 48 1.99 3.37 -10.08
N LYS A 49 1.51 2.89 -8.94
CA LYS A 49 0.43 3.51 -8.18
C LYS A 49 0.84 3.69 -6.72
N ALA A 50 0.54 4.87 -6.16
CA ALA A 50 0.69 5.12 -4.74
C ALA A 50 -0.26 4.21 -3.94
N PRO A 51 0.22 3.57 -2.86
CA PRO A 51 -0.62 2.67 -2.10
C PRO A 51 -1.74 3.44 -1.41
N SER A 52 -2.98 3.04 -1.67
CA SER A 52 -4.14 3.59 -0.98
C SER A 52 -4.53 2.69 0.19
N CYS A 53 -4.82 3.29 1.35
CA CYS A 53 -5.23 2.53 2.54
C CYS A 53 -6.45 1.66 2.31
N MET A 54 -7.32 2.01 1.34
CA MET A 54 -8.47 1.20 0.95
C MET A 54 -8.12 -0.19 0.41
N GLU A 55 -6.91 -0.37 -0.13
CA GLU A 55 -6.49 -1.63 -0.78
C GLU A 55 -5.87 -2.63 0.21
N TRP A 56 -5.21 -2.16 1.26
CA TRP A 56 -4.46 -3.02 2.18
C TRP A 56 -4.91 -2.94 3.64
N CYS A 57 -5.50 -1.83 4.09
CA CYS A 57 -5.85 -1.66 5.49
C CYS A 57 -7.18 -2.39 5.80
N PRO A 58 -7.19 -3.35 6.75
CA PRO A 58 -8.40 -4.11 7.07
C PRO A 58 -9.50 -3.23 7.68
N SER A 59 -9.10 -2.16 8.37
CA SER A 59 -10.04 -1.18 8.94
C SER A 59 -10.58 -0.19 7.91
N ALA A 60 -10.06 -0.15 6.67
CA ALA A 60 -10.44 0.88 5.70
C ALA A 60 -11.94 0.87 5.37
N ARG A 61 -12.56 -0.31 5.28
CA ARG A 61 -14.01 -0.43 5.06
C ARG A 61 -14.81 0.21 6.19
N GLN A 62 -14.41 0.00 7.44
CA GLN A 62 -15.05 0.62 8.60
C GLN A 62 -14.75 2.13 8.67
N CYS A 63 -13.53 2.54 8.31
CA CYS A 63 -13.13 3.95 8.33
C CYS A 63 -13.81 4.79 7.25
N LEU A 64 -13.99 4.25 6.05
CA LEU A 64 -14.58 4.95 4.91
C LEU A 64 -16.11 4.84 4.89
N GLY A 65 -16.67 3.79 5.49
CA GLY A 65 -18.07 3.42 5.35
C GLY A 65 -18.32 2.63 4.06
N GLU A 66 -19.39 1.82 4.07
CA GLU A 66 -19.65 0.85 3.00
C GLU A 66 -19.86 1.49 1.62
N GLU A 67 -20.66 2.57 1.54
CA GLU A 67 -20.94 3.24 0.26
C GLU A 67 -19.69 3.87 -0.34
N ARG A 68 -18.93 4.64 0.45
CA ARG A 68 -17.71 5.29 -0.02
C ARG A 68 -16.62 4.28 -0.39
N TRP A 69 -16.52 3.18 0.36
CA TRP A 69 -15.57 2.12 0.04
C TRP A 69 -15.90 1.43 -1.28
N LYS A 70 -17.18 1.11 -1.56
CA LYS A 70 -17.61 0.55 -2.85
C LYS A 70 -17.28 1.48 -4.02
N GLN A 71 -17.51 2.79 -3.85
CA GLN A 71 -17.24 3.79 -4.90
C GLN A 71 -15.76 3.86 -5.26
N LEU A 72 -14.90 3.88 -4.24
CA LEU A 72 -13.45 3.93 -4.43
C LEU A 72 -12.87 2.63 -5.00
N MET A 73 -13.51 1.49 -4.73
CA MET A 73 -13.14 0.19 -5.29
C MET A 73 -13.72 -0.06 -6.68
N GLY A 74 -14.57 0.84 -7.20
CA GLY A 74 -15.23 0.69 -8.50
C GLY A 74 -16.27 -0.44 -8.52
N LEU A 75 -16.86 -0.77 -7.37
CA LEU A 75 -17.92 -1.77 -7.25
C LEU A 75 -19.32 -1.19 -7.50
N ASP A 76 -19.42 0.13 -7.67
CA ASP A 76 -20.63 0.82 -8.09
C ASP A 76 -20.84 0.58 -9.59
N ASN A 77 -21.53 -0.51 -9.90
CA ASN A 77 -22.18 -0.70 -11.19
C ASN A 77 -23.41 0.23 -11.22
N LYS A 78 -23.21 1.48 -11.65
CA LYS A 78 -24.31 2.40 -11.96
C LYS A 78 -24.47 2.53 -13.46
#